data_AF-A0AAT9HKQ3-F1
#
_entry.id   AF-A0AAT9HKQ3-F1
#
_cell.length_a   1.000
_cell.length_b   1.000
_cell.length_c   1.000
_cell.angle_alpha   90.00
_cell.angle_beta   90.00
_cell.angle_gamma   90.00
#
_symmetry.space_group_name_H-M   'P 1'
#
loop_
_entity.id
_entity.type
_entity.pdbx_description
1 polymer ?
#
loop_
_entity_poly.entity_id
_entity_poly.type
_entity_poly.pdbx_seq_one_letter_code
_entity_poly.pdbx_strand_id
1 'polypeptide(L)'
;MTNRNKRSVMIDLKSPEGPQAVRALAARAEILVEGYRPGVAERLGVGPDACMSANPALVYGRMTGWGQRGPSPPWRDTTSATSPPPAHCP
;
A
#
# COMPACT_ATOMS: atom_id res chain seq x y z
N MET A 1 -1.81 -13.22 17.47
CA MET A 1 -2.74 -14.20 16.86
C MET A 1 -3.55 -13.51 15.75
N THR A 2 -2.94 -13.09 14.63
CA THR A 2 -3.60 -12.15 13.67
C THR A 2 -3.63 -12.65 12.21
N ASN A 3 -3.12 -13.86 11.96
CA ASN A 3 -2.97 -14.43 10.60
C ASN A 3 -3.58 -15.83 10.44
N ARG A 4 -4.47 -16.25 11.36
CA ARG A 4 -5.18 -17.53 11.23
C ARG A 4 -6.01 -17.52 9.94
N ASN A 5 -5.97 -18.63 9.18
CA ASN A 5 -6.61 -18.83 7.87
C ASN A 5 -6.02 -18.06 6.67
N LYS A 6 -4.90 -17.35 6.83
CA LYS A 6 -4.21 -16.71 5.69
C LYS A 6 -3.23 -17.68 5.03
N ARG A 7 -3.19 -17.66 3.70
CA ARG A 7 -2.10 -18.26 2.91
C ARG A 7 -1.08 -17.17 2.59
N SER A 8 0.19 -17.40 2.88
CA SER A 8 1.27 -16.43 2.69
C SER A 8 2.19 -16.87 1.57
N VAL A 9 2.64 -15.92 0.77
CA VAL A 9 3.69 -16.09 -0.24
C VAL A 9 4.66 -14.92 -0.14
N MET A 10 5.95 -15.19 -0.29
CA MET A 10 6.99 -14.16 -0.31
C MET A 10 7.27 -13.78 -1.76
N ILE A 11 7.17 -12.48 -2.07
CA ILE A 11 7.45 -11.94 -3.39
C ILE A 11 8.36 -10.73 -3.19
N ASP A 12 9.52 -10.73 -3.85
CA ASP A 12 10.40 -9.57 -3.88
C ASP A 12 9.94 -8.59 -4.97
N LEU A 13 9.34 -7.48 -4.57
CA LEU A 13 8.86 -6.44 -5.49
C LEU A 13 9.98 -5.62 -6.14
N LYS A 14 11.24 -5.79 -5.71
CA LYS A 14 12.39 -5.15 -6.36
C LYS A 14 12.97 -6.00 -7.47
N SER A 15 12.64 -7.29 -7.53
CA SER A 15 13.01 -8.11 -8.68
C SER A 15 12.16 -7.73 -9.90
N PRO A 16 12.68 -7.89 -11.12
CA PRO A 16 11.94 -7.56 -12.33
C PRO A 16 10.66 -8.39 -12.48
N GLU A 17 10.61 -9.62 -11.95
CA GLU A 17 9.46 -10.53 -12.02
C GLU A 17 8.45 -10.35 -10.87
N GLY A 18 8.87 -9.76 -9.75
CA GLY A 18 8.04 -9.60 -8.55
C GLY A 18 6.69 -8.93 -8.79
N PRO A 19 6.65 -7.77 -9.47
CA PRO A 19 5.40 -7.09 -9.80
C PRO A 19 4.48 -7.95 -10.67
N GLN A 20 5.04 -8.75 -11.60
CA GLN A 20 4.26 -9.65 -12.45
C GLN A 20 3.59 -10.75 -11.63
N ALA A 21 4.29 -11.33 -10.65
CA ALA A 21 3.73 -12.32 -9.75
C ALA A 21 2.55 -11.74 -8.94
N VAL A 22 2.68 -10.51 -8.42
CA VAL A 22 1.58 -9.83 -7.73
C VAL A 22 0.40 -9.55 -8.66
N ARG A 23 0.64 -9.11 -9.90
CA ARG A 23 -0.43 -8.91 -10.88
C ARG A 23 -1.15 -10.20 -11.23
N ALA A 24 -0.43 -11.32 -11.34
CA ALA A 24 -1.04 -12.64 -11.56
C ALA A 24 -1.92 -13.08 -10.36
N LEU A 25 -1.54 -12.71 -9.14
CA LEU A 25 -2.38 -12.92 -7.96
C LEU A 25 -3.61 -11.99 -7.96
N ALA A 26 -3.42 -10.72 -8.32
CA ALA A 26 -4.49 -9.72 -8.39
C ALA A 26 -5.51 -10.05 -9.49
N ALA A 27 -5.07 -10.67 -10.60
CA ALA A 27 -5.93 -11.08 -11.71
C ALA A 27 -7.04 -12.07 -11.27
N ARG A 28 -6.77 -12.85 -10.23
CA ARG A 28 -7.70 -13.85 -9.66
C ARG A 28 -8.27 -13.45 -8.30
N ALA A 29 -7.99 -12.23 -7.85
CA ALA A 29 -8.45 -11.72 -6.57
C ALA A 29 -9.59 -10.73 -6.80
N GLU A 30 -10.52 -10.70 -5.85
CA GLU A 30 -11.62 -9.75 -5.81
C GLU A 30 -11.19 -8.47 -5.09
N ILE A 31 -10.31 -8.59 -4.10
CA ILE A 31 -9.85 -7.49 -3.26
C ILE A 31 -8.34 -7.53 -3.10
N LEU A 32 -7.68 -6.40 -3.37
CA LEU A 32 -6.28 -6.17 -3.04
C LEU A 32 -6.19 -5.01 -2.05
N VAL A 33 -5.53 -5.24 -0.92
CA VAL A 33 -5.32 -4.21 0.11
C VAL A 33 -3.83 -3.90 0.22
N GLU A 34 -3.50 -2.62 0.16
CA GLU A 34 -2.13 -2.14 0.36
C GLU A 34 -2.09 -1.01 1.40
N GLY A 35 -0.98 -0.91 2.13
CA GLY A 35 -0.73 0.10 3.15
C GLY A 35 0.60 0.84 2.94
N TYR A 36 1.10 0.86 1.72
CA TYR A 36 2.29 1.61 1.36
C TYR A 36 2.03 3.12 1.40
N ARG A 37 3.13 3.88 1.44
CA ARG A 37 3.04 5.32 1.25
C ARG A 37 2.52 5.62 -0.16
N PRO A 38 1.74 6.70 -0.35
CA PRO A 38 1.31 7.14 -1.68
C PRO A 38 2.49 7.21 -2.66
N GLY A 39 2.34 6.64 -3.85
CA GLY A 39 3.37 6.61 -4.90
C GLY A 39 4.33 5.42 -4.83
N VAL A 40 4.41 4.69 -3.71
CA VAL A 40 5.31 3.54 -3.59
C VAL A 40 4.79 2.34 -4.38
N ALA A 41 3.49 2.06 -4.32
CA ALA A 41 2.88 0.96 -5.05
C ALA A 41 3.03 1.13 -6.58
N GLU A 42 2.87 2.36 -7.06
CA GLU A 42 3.07 2.73 -8.46
C GLU A 42 4.53 2.55 -8.89
N ARG A 43 5.48 3.01 -8.07
CA ARG A 43 6.92 2.83 -8.33
C ARG A 43 7.34 1.36 -8.36
N LEU A 44 6.69 0.52 -7.56
CA LEU A 44 6.91 -0.93 -7.52
C LEU A 44 6.10 -1.67 -8.60
N GLY A 45 5.37 -0.97 -9.47
CA GLY A 45 4.61 -1.60 -10.55
C GLY A 45 3.39 -2.40 -10.10
N VAL A 46 2.94 -2.23 -8.85
CA VAL A 46 1.75 -2.86 -8.26
C VAL A 46 0.66 -1.84 -7.92
N GLY A 47 0.71 -0.70 -8.60
CA GLY A 47 -0.29 0.36 -8.51
C GLY A 47 -1.66 -0.09 -9.04
N PRO A 48 -2.69 0.76 -8.86
CA PRO A 48 -4.07 0.45 -9.16
C PRO A 48 -4.25 0.23 -10.66
N ASP A 49 -3.70 1.10 -11.51
CA ASP A 49 -3.84 0.99 -12.96
C ASP A 49 -3.24 -0.33 -13.47
N ALA A 50 -2.08 -0.71 -12.92
CA ALA A 50 -1.41 -1.96 -13.25
C ALA A 50 -2.21 -3.20 -12.83
N CYS A 51 -2.82 -3.17 -11.64
CA CYS A 51 -3.62 -4.29 -11.12
C CYS A 51 -5.02 -4.35 -11.76
N MET A 52 -5.66 -3.20 -11.96
CA MET A 52 -6.98 -3.09 -12.60
C MET A 52 -6.93 -3.38 -14.09
N SER A 53 -5.80 -3.11 -14.76
CA SER A 53 -5.58 -3.55 -16.13
C SER A 53 -5.60 -5.08 -16.24
N ALA A 54 -5.13 -5.80 -15.21
CA ALA A 54 -5.18 -7.26 -15.17
C ALA A 54 -6.56 -7.80 -14.73
N ASN A 55 -7.29 -7.07 -13.88
CA ASN A 55 -8.65 -7.40 -13.49
C ASN A 55 -9.49 -6.12 -13.25
N PRO A 56 -10.35 -5.72 -14.21
CA PRO A 56 -11.20 -4.53 -14.08
C PRO A 56 -12.23 -4.61 -12.94
N ALA A 57 -12.57 -5.80 -12.46
CA ALA A 57 -13.49 -6.00 -11.34
C ALA A 57 -12.80 -5.93 -9.97
N LEU A 58 -11.48 -5.75 -9.92
CA LEU A 58 -10.71 -5.72 -8.69
C LEU A 58 -11.03 -4.48 -7.84
N VAL A 59 -11.36 -4.72 -6.57
CA VAL A 59 -11.45 -3.66 -5.55
C VAL A 59 -10.07 -3.40 -4.97
N TYR A 60 -9.49 -2.23 -5.28
CA TYR A 60 -8.17 -1.83 -4.78
C TYR A 60 -8.29 -0.93 -3.55
N GLY A 61 -8.09 -1.51 -2.37
CA GLY A 61 -8.13 -0.82 -1.08
C GLY A 61 -6.78 -0.23 -0.70
N ARG A 62 -6.72 1.08 -0.50
CA ARG A 62 -5.53 1.77 0.01
C ARG A 62 -5.72 2.21 1.45
N MET A 63 -4.93 1.68 2.37
CA MET A 63 -4.96 2.01 3.78
C MET A 63 -3.80 2.93 4.14
N THR A 64 -4.03 4.25 4.02
CA THR A 64 -3.05 5.26 4.40
C THR A 64 -3.51 6.05 5.61
N GLY A 65 -2.66 6.20 6.63
CA GLY A 65 -2.98 6.94 7.86
C GLY A 65 -3.32 8.43 7.66
N TRP A 66 -2.91 9.03 6.54
CA TRP A 66 -3.07 10.47 6.24
C TRP A 66 -3.81 10.73 4.92
N GLY A 67 -4.42 9.70 4.32
CA GLY A 67 -5.01 9.79 2.99
C GLY A 67 -3.98 9.83 1.84
N GLN A 68 -4.47 9.74 0.62
CA GLN A 68 -3.65 9.76 -0.61
C GLN A 68 -3.32 11.18 -1.10
N ARG A 69 -4.10 12.20 -0.67
CA ARG A 69 -3.96 13.60 -1.06
C ARG A 69 -4.01 14.49 0.18
N GLY A 70 -3.03 15.38 0.35
CA GLY A 70 -2.94 16.37 1.42
C GLY A 70 -1.94 17.49 1.09
N PRO A 71 -2.11 18.71 1.64
CA PRO A 71 -1.34 19.91 1.27
C PRO A 71 0.16 19.85 1.63
N SER A 72 0.56 18.93 2.51
CA SER A 72 1.95 18.50 2.69
C SER A 72 1.94 17.09 3.30
N PRO A 73 2.79 16.14 2.84
CA PRO A 73 2.79 14.78 3.37
C PRO A 73 3.56 14.66 4.71
N PRO A 74 2.91 14.45 5.86
CA PRO A 74 3.58 14.36 7.17
C PRO A 74 4.44 13.09 7.33
N TRP A 75 4.37 12.14 6.39
CA TRP A 75 5.20 10.92 6.45
C TRP A 75 6.69 11.17 6.21
N ARG A 76 7.11 12.37 5.78
CA ARG A 76 8.53 12.76 5.78
C ARG A 76 9.13 12.82 7.19
N ASP A 77 8.29 13.00 8.22
CA ASP A 77 8.76 13.26 9.60
C ASP A 77 8.63 12.05 10.53
N THR A 78 8.17 10.90 10.03
CA THR A 78 8.02 9.66 10.83
C THR A 78 9.30 8.82 10.85
N THR A 79 10.42 9.43 11.17
CA THR A 79 11.49 8.73 11.90
C THR A 79 11.24 9.06 13.37
N SER A 80 10.60 8.15 14.11
CA SER A 80 10.27 8.23 15.55
C SER A 80 9.51 9.48 16.01
N ALA A 81 8.18 9.38 16.16
CA ALA A 81 7.39 10.36 16.90
C ALA A 81 6.69 9.71 18.09
N THR A 82 7.48 9.26 19.07
CA THR A 82 7.05 9.27 20.47
C THR A 82 7.34 10.67 21.00
N SER A 83 6.51 11.64 20.65
CA SER A 83 6.53 12.96 21.29
C SER A 83 5.13 13.58 21.13
N PRO A 84 4.43 13.89 22.23
CA PRO A 84 3.17 14.60 22.15
C PRO A 84 3.41 16.02 21.61
N PRO A 85 2.44 16.61 20.88
CA PRO A 85 2.57 17.97 20.37
C PRO A 85 2.70 18.98 21.54
N PRO A 86 3.50 20.05 21.41
CA PRO A 86 3.53 21.11 22.40
C PRO A 86 2.17 21.80 22.44
N ALA A 87 1.56 21.83 23.63
CA ALA A 87 0.33 22.53 23.90
C ALA A 87 0.54 24.04 23.69
N HIS A 88 -0.05 24.59 22.64
CA HIS A 88 -0.32 26.03 22.56
C HIS A 88 -1.78 26.25 22.96
N CYS A 89 -1.97 26.64 24.22
CA CYS A 89 -3.19 27.30 24.68
C CYS A 89 -3.19 28.76 24.23
N PRO A 90 -4.33 29.36 23.85
CA PRO A 90 -4.51 30.80 23.95
C PRO A 90 -4.55 31.27 25.41
#